data_AF-A0A968PFC5-F1
#
_entry.id   AF-A0A968PFC5-F1
#
_cell.length_a   1.000
_cell.length_b   1.000
_cell.length_c   1.000
_cell.angle_alpha   90.00
_cell.angle_beta   90.00
_cell.angle_gamma   90.00
#
_symmetry.space_group_name_H-M   'P 1'
#
loop_
_entity.id
_entity.type
_entity.pdbx_description
1 polymer ?
#
loop_
_entity_poly.entity_id
_entity_poly.type
_entity_poly.pdbx_seq_one_letter_code
_entity_poly.pdbx_strand_id
1 'polypeptide(L)'
;MKATTAPVSSRALNDNNNVHAQGASGERYYLLARLLILLVFLVVVALQEGLALWPVALTSPLPVLVLWGYAAFSLLTALLISIPPLRNALTPAAFVDMIFITAIVFLAIRQ
;
A
#
# COMPACT_ATOMS: atom_id res chain seq x y z
N MET A 1 -36.01 22.83 -41.50
CA MET A 1 -36.00 22.02 -40.27
C MET A 1 -34.81 22.44 -39.42
N LYS A 2 -35.05 23.13 -38.30
CA LYS A 2 -33.99 23.64 -37.42
C LYS A 2 -33.78 22.59 -36.33
N ALA A 3 -32.62 21.92 -36.34
CA ALA A 3 -32.27 20.92 -35.34
C ALA A 3 -32.02 21.62 -34.00
N THR A 4 -32.95 21.44 -33.06
CA THR A 4 -32.80 21.87 -31.67
C THR A 4 -31.86 20.88 -30.98
N THR A 5 -30.60 21.25 -30.82
CA THR A 5 -29.67 20.53 -29.93
C THR A 5 -30.00 20.92 -28.49
N ALA A 6 -30.50 19.95 -27.72
CA ALA A 6 -30.77 20.15 -26.29
C ALA A 6 -29.46 20.46 -25.55
N PRO A 7 -29.46 21.39 -24.57
CA PRO A 7 -28.26 21.69 -23.80
C PRO A 7 -27.86 20.48 -22.95
N VAL A 8 -26.65 19.98 -23.13
CA VAL A 8 -26.05 18.95 -22.27
C VAL A 8 -26.00 19.50 -20.85
N SER A 9 -26.71 18.84 -19.93
CA SER A 9 -26.83 19.23 -18.53
C SER A 9 -25.45 19.36 -17.89
N SER A 10 -25.09 20.56 -17.46
CA SER A 10 -23.86 20.86 -16.71
C SER A 10 -23.72 20.04 -15.42
N ARG A 11 -24.84 19.51 -14.89
CA ARG A 11 -24.87 18.57 -13.76
C ARG A 11 -24.22 17.23 -14.10
N ALA A 12 -24.46 16.70 -15.30
CA ALA A 12 -23.88 15.42 -15.74
C ALA A 12 -22.36 15.52 -15.97
N LEU A 13 -21.86 16.67 -16.42
CA LEU A 13 -20.42 16.93 -16.52
C LEU A 13 -19.75 17.03 -15.14
N ASN A 14 -20.44 17.60 -14.15
CA ASN A 14 -19.90 17.74 -12.80
C ASN A 14 -19.79 16.40 -12.06
N ASP A 15 -20.80 15.53 -12.18
CA ASP A 15 -20.79 14.21 -11.55
C ASP A 15 -19.64 13.33 -12.07
N ASN A 16 -19.35 13.38 -13.37
CA ASN A 16 -18.25 12.62 -13.96
C ASN A 16 -16.87 13.06 -13.44
N ASN A 17 -16.68 14.37 -13.26
CA ASN A 17 -15.42 14.92 -12.71
C ASN A 17 -15.21 14.52 -11.25
N ASN A 18 -16.28 14.43 -10.46
CA ASN A 18 -16.22 14.05 -9.05
C ASN A 18 -15.86 12.57 -8.85
N VAL A 19 -16.31 11.70 -9.76
CA VAL A 19 -16.02 10.25 -9.70
C VAL A 19 -14.54 9.96 -9.97
N HIS A 20 -13.90 10.67 -10.90
CA HIS A 20 -12.47 10.52 -11.15
C HIS A 20 -11.59 11.04 -10.01
N ALA A 21 -12.04 12.07 -9.29
CA ALA A 21 -11.30 12.65 -8.17
C ALA A 21 -11.32 11.75 -6.91
N GLN A 22 -12.44 11.04 -6.66
CA GLN A 22 -12.59 10.22 -5.44
C GLN A 22 -11.76 8.92 -5.48
N GLY A 23 -11.51 8.34 -6.67
CA GLY A 23 -10.67 7.13 -6.80
C GLY A 23 -9.19 7.37 -6.48
N ALA A 24 -8.69 8.58 -6.75
CA ALA A 24 -7.28 8.92 -6.55
C ALA A 24 -6.87 9.14 -5.08
N SER A 25 -7.83 9.36 -4.17
CA SER A 25 -7.52 9.60 -2.75
C SER A 25 -7.30 8.30 -1.97
N GLY A 26 -8.10 7.26 -2.22
CA GLY A 26 -8.05 5.99 -1.47
C GLY A 26 -6.69 5.28 -1.55
N GLU A 27 -6.09 5.24 -2.73
CA GLU A 27 -4.78 4.61 -2.94
C GLU A 27 -3.66 5.28 -2.15
N ARG A 28 -3.70 6.61 -2.01
CA ARG A 28 -2.70 7.38 -1.23
C ARG A 28 -2.81 7.09 0.25
N TYR A 29 -4.04 7.00 0.78
CA TYR A 29 -4.27 6.63 2.19
C TYR A 29 -3.82 5.21 2.48
N TYR A 30 -4.07 4.28 1.56
CA TYR A 30 -3.60 2.90 1.68
C TYR A 30 -2.06 2.81 1.71
N LEU A 31 -1.38 3.54 0.83
CA LEU A 31 0.08 3.62 0.84
C LEU A 31 0.61 4.20 2.16
N LEU A 32 -0.01 5.27 2.66
CA LEU A 32 0.36 5.87 3.96
C LEU A 32 0.17 4.88 5.11
N ALA A 33 -0.95 4.17 5.16
CA ALA A 33 -1.20 3.15 6.17
C ALA A 33 -0.12 2.05 6.14
N ARG A 34 0.25 1.60 4.94
CA ARG A 34 1.31 0.61 4.75
C ARG A 34 2.67 1.09 5.27
N LEU A 35 3.04 2.33 4.97
CA LEU A 35 4.27 2.95 5.48
C LEU A 35 4.26 3.09 7.00
N LEU A 36 3.10 3.41 7.59
CA LEU A 36 2.95 3.49 9.03
C LEU A 36 3.13 2.11 9.69
N ILE A 37 2.54 1.06 9.13
CA ILE A 37 2.72 -0.33 9.59
C ILE A 37 4.21 -0.73 9.48
N LEU A 38 4.85 -0.40 8.36
CA LEU A 38 6.28 -0.67 8.15
C LEU A 38 7.14 0.04 9.21
N LEU A 39 6.84 1.30 9.52
CA LEU A 39 7.54 2.09 10.54
C LEU A 39 7.37 1.46 11.93
N VAL A 40 6.14 1.09 12.30
CA VAL A 40 5.86 0.44 13.59
C VAL A 40 6.63 -0.89 13.68
N PHE A 41 6.60 -1.69 12.62
CA PHE A 41 7.30 -2.97 12.63
C PHE A 41 8.82 -2.80 12.68
N LEU A 42 9.38 -1.82 11.96
CA LEU A 42 10.78 -1.46 12.05
C LEU A 42 11.19 -1.15 13.49
N VAL A 43 10.42 -0.34 14.21
CA VAL A 43 10.70 0.01 15.61
C VAL A 43 10.64 -1.23 16.50
N VAL A 44 9.63 -2.08 16.34
CA VAL A 44 9.50 -3.32 17.12
C VAL A 44 10.71 -4.22 16.92
N VAL A 45 11.11 -4.49 15.67
CA VAL A 45 12.26 -5.35 15.38
C VAL A 45 13.57 -4.69 15.82
N ALA A 46 13.73 -3.37 15.66
CA ALA A 46 14.91 -2.63 16.10
C ALA A 46 15.13 -2.74 17.62
N LEU A 47 14.05 -2.63 18.40
CA LEU A 47 14.08 -2.76 19.85
C LEU A 47 14.33 -4.20 20.29
N GLN A 48 13.85 -5.19 19.53
CA GLN A 48 14.05 -6.61 19.83
C GLN A 48 15.48 -7.08 19.54
N GLU A 49 16.03 -6.74 18.38
CA GLU A 49 17.29 -7.31 17.87
C GLU A 49 18.52 -6.39 18.13
N GLY A 50 18.35 -5.30 18.88
CA GLY A 50 19.46 -4.44 19.30
C GLY A 50 20.06 -3.60 18.17
N LEU A 51 19.23 -2.98 17.33
CA LEU A 51 19.58 -2.06 16.23
C LEU A 51 20.42 -2.64 15.08
N ALA A 52 20.91 -3.87 15.17
CA ALA A 52 21.67 -4.54 14.11
C ALA A 52 20.74 -5.16 13.04
N LEU A 53 19.97 -4.32 12.36
CA LEU A 53 19.01 -4.73 11.32
C LEU A 53 19.64 -4.96 9.94
N TRP A 54 20.92 -4.63 9.80
CA TRP A 54 21.70 -4.71 8.57
C TRP A 54 23.12 -5.20 8.89
N PRO A 55 23.77 -6.01 8.03
CA PRO A 55 23.30 -6.52 6.73
C PRO A 55 22.28 -7.65 6.83
N VAL A 56 21.36 -7.70 5.86
CA VAL A 56 20.38 -8.79 5.74
C VAL A 56 21.04 -10.01 5.11
N ALA A 57 20.99 -11.13 5.79
CA ALA A 57 21.43 -12.43 5.30
C ALA A 57 20.32 -13.47 5.48
N LEU A 58 20.39 -14.58 4.74
CA LEU A 58 19.45 -15.71 4.92
C LEU A 58 19.53 -16.34 6.33
N THR A 59 20.62 -16.08 7.05
CA THR A 59 20.82 -16.49 8.45
C THR A 59 20.29 -15.48 9.47
N SER A 60 19.74 -14.35 9.03
CA SER A 60 19.16 -13.35 9.91
C SER A 60 17.93 -13.89 10.65
N PRO A 61 17.61 -13.36 11.85
CA PRO A 61 16.38 -13.69 12.56
C PRO A 61 15.15 -13.51 11.69
N LEU A 62 14.16 -14.40 11.85
CA LEU A 62 12.92 -14.37 11.07
C LEU A 62 12.20 -13.00 11.10
N PRO A 63 12.12 -12.27 12.23
CA PRO A 63 11.52 -10.92 12.26
C PRO A 63 12.22 -9.93 11.32
N VAL A 64 13.55 -9.99 11.22
CA VAL A 64 14.35 -9.14 10.32
C VAL A 64 14.06 -9.48 8.85
N LEU A 65 13.97 -10.78 8.51
CA LEU A 65 13.63 -11.22 7.16
C LEU A 65 12.22 -10.75 6.73
N VAL A 66 11.24 -10.87 7.64
CA VAL A 66 9.86 -10.42 7.38
C VAL A 66 9.81 -8.90 7.23
N LEU A 67 10.57 -8.15 8.03
CA LEU A 67 10.64 -6.69 7.94
C LEU A 67 11.12 -6.24 6.56
N TRP A 68 12.25 -6.80 6.11
CA TRP A 68 12.82 -6.43 4.82
C TRP A 68 12.00 -6.95 3.64
N GLY A 69 11.37 -8.12 3.76
CA GLY A 69 10.40 -8.60 2.78
C GLY A 69 9.21 -7.65 2.63
N TYR A 70 8.66 -7.19 3.75
CA TYR A 70 7.55 -6.23 3.75
C TYR A 70 7.98 -4.85 3.22
N ALA A 71 9.19 -4.40 3.56
CA ALA A 71 9.76 -3.15 3.05
C ALA A 71 9.91 -3.19 1.52
N ALA A 72 10.48 -4.26 0.98
CA ALA A 72 10.64 -4.46 -0.46
C ALA A 72 9.29 -4.51 -1.19
N PHE A 73 8.32 -5.23 -0.63
CA PHE A 73 6.96 -5.30 -1.18
C PHE A 73 6.25 -3.93 -1.14
N SER A 74 6.42 -3.17 -0.05
CA SER A 74 5.90 -1.81 0.09
C SER A 74 6.48 -0.88 -0.97
N LEU A 75 7.79 -0.95 -1.20
CA LEU A 75 8.47 -0.14 -2.21
C LEU A 75 8.04 -0.51 -3.64
N LEU A 76 7.91 -1.81 -3.93
CA LEU A 76 7.39 -2.29 -5.20
C LEU A 76 5.98 -1.76 -5.47
N THR A 77 5.13 -1.80 -4.45
CA THR A 77 3.74 -1.35 -4.55
C THR A 77 3.64 0.17 -4.74
N ALA A 78 4.51 0.94 -4.07
CA ALA A 78 4.64 2.38 -4.28
C ALA A 78 5.04 2.73 -5.72
N LEU A 79 5.97 1.96 -6.30
CA LEU A 79 6.36 2.12 -7.71
C LEU A 79 5.20 1.79 -8.65
N LEU A 80 4.46 0.70 -8.39
CA LEU A 80 3.32 0.30 -9.23
C LEU A 80 2.19 1.34 -9.23
N ILE A 81 1.91 2.01 -8.11
CA ILE A 81 0.90 3.08 -8.02
C ILE A 81 1.24 4.27 -8.94
N SER A 82 2.54 4.51 -9.16
CA SER A 82 3.03 5.58 -10.02
C SER A 82 2.81 5.30 -11.51
N ILE A 83 2.43 4.07 -11.88
CA ILE A 83 2.21 3.64 -13.27
C ILE A 83 0.71 3.32 -13.47
N PRO A 84 -0.09 4.23 -14.07
CA PRO A 84 -1.54 4.07 -14.22
C PRO A 84 -2.03 2.74 -14.80
N PRO A 85 -1.42 2.17 -15.87
CA PRO A 85 -1.89 0.90 -16.44
C PRO A 85 -1.68 -0.32 -15.52
N LEU A 86 -0.80 -0.22 -14.52
CA LEU A 86 -0.52 -1.33 -13.60
C LEU A 86 -1.40 -1.32 -12.35
N ARG A 87 -2.33 -0.37 -12.22
CA ARG A 87 -3.18 -0.25 -11.02
C ARG A 87 -4.01 -1.49 -10.72
N ASN A 88 -4.48 -2.21 -11.74
CA ASN A 88 -5.21 -3.46 -11.56
C ASN A 88 -4.35 -4.59 -10.95
N ALA A 89 -3.02 -4.52 -11.10
CA ALA A 89 -2.10 -5.48 -10.46
C ALA A 89 -1.97 -5.26 -8.94
N LEU A 90 -2.49 -4.15 -8.38
CA LEU A 90 -2.52 -3.90 -6.94
C LEU A 90 -3.70 -4.57 -6.22
N THR A 91 -4.69 -5.09 -6.93
CA THR A 91 -5.84 -5.79 -6.32
C THR A 91 -5.44 -6.88 -5.31
N PRO A 92 -4.47 -7.78 -5.59
CA PRO A 92 -4.02 -8.78 -4.61
C PRO A 92 -3.14 -8.20 -3.50
N ALA A 93 -2.71 -6.93 -3.57
CA ALA A 93 -1.77 -6.37 -2.61
C ALA A 93 -2.33 -6.29 -1.18
N ALA A 94 -3.66 -6.18 -1.05
CA ALA A 94 -4.35 -6.23 0.25
C ALA A 94 -4.26 -7.61 0.91
N PHE A 95 -4.34 -8.69 0.13
CA PHE A 95 -4.16 -10.05 0.65
C PHE A 95 -2.73 -10.28 1.14
N VAL A 96 -1.75 -9.78 0.39
CA VAL A 96 -0.34 -9.85 0.78
C VAL A 96 -0.10 -9.09 2.09
N ASP A 97 -0.66 -7.88 2.22
CA ASP A 97 -0.57 -7.12 3.47
C ASP A 97 -1.17 -7.87 4.66
N MET A 98 -2.31 -8.54 4.46
CA MET A 98 -2.94 -9.33 5.52
C MET A 98 -2.04 -10.48 5.98
N ILE A 99 -1.33 -11.14 5.07
CA ILE A 99 -0.35 -12.20 5.39
C ILE A 99 0.81 -11.61 6.20
N PHE A 100 1.39 -10.49 5.77
CA PHE A 100 2.49 -9.84 6.47
C PHE A 100 2.09 -9.37 7.87
N ILE A 101 0.95 -8.69 8.00
CA ILE A 101 0.45 -8.22 9.30
C ILE A 101 0.22 -9.41 10.24
N THR A 102 -0.35 -10.51 9.73
CA THR A 102 -0.54 -11.72 10.52
C THR A 102 0.80 -12.30 10.98
N ALA A 103 1.79 -12.38 10.09
CA ALA A 103 3.13 -12.83 10.43
C ALA A 103 3.80 -11.93 11.48
N ILE A 104 3.68 -10.62 11.32
CA ILE A 104 4.21 -9.60 12.26
C ILE A 104 3.60 -9.80 13.65
N VAL A 105 2.28 -9.88 13.74
CA VAL A 105 1.57 -10.05 15.02
C VAL A 105 1.93 -11.38 15.67
N PHE A 106 1.95 -12.46 14.89
CA PHE A 106 2.33 -13.78 15.40
C PHE A 106 3.76 -13.79 15.95
N LEU A 107 4.71 -13.20 15.23
CA LEU A 107 6.11 -13.09 15.67
C LEU A 107 6.26 -12.19 16.89
N ALA A 108 5.45 -11.14 17.02
CA ALA A 108 5.45 -10.27 18.18
C ALA A 108 4.91 -10.95 19.46
N ILE A 109 3.94 -11.86 19.34
CA ILE A 109 3.32 -12.55 20.48
C ILE A 109 4.11 -13.79 20.93
N ARG A 110 4.78 -14.49 20.02
CA ARG A 110 5.46 -15.78 20.30
C ARG A 110 6.81 -15.63 21.02
N GLN A 111 7.18 -14.42 21.43
CA GLN A 111 8.39 -14.16 22.20
C GLN A 111 8.05 -14.05 23.69
#